data_AF-A0A447RNB7-F1
#
_entry.id   AF-A0A447RNB7-F1
#
_cell.length_a   1.000
_cell.length_b   1.000
_cell.length_c   1.000
_cell.angle_alpha   90.00
_cell.angle_beta   90.00
_cell.angle_gamma   90.00
#
_symmetry.space_group_name_H-M   'P 1'
#
loop_
_entity.id
_entity.type
_entity.pdbx_description
1 polymer ?
#
loop_
_entity_poly.entity_id
_entity_poly.type
_entity_poly.pdbx_seq_one_letter_code
_entity_poly.pdbx_strand_id
1 'polypeptide(L)'
;MLMATLVRYHRKAIKLDDLPRFTLFRKKQFLPLIQLLRLGVLLNNQRQATTTPPTLRLQTEAHHWTLTFPHNWFSQNALVLLDLEKEQQYWEGVPEWMLKIAEEEPDA
;
A
#
# COMPACT_ATOMS: atom_id res chain seq x y z
N MET A 1 21.56 3.02 -5.18
CA MET A 1 20.83 1.93 -5.88
C MET A 1 19.54 1.52 -5.18
N LEU A 2 19.52 1.29 -3.85
CA LEU A 2 18.28 0.89 -3.15
C LEU A 2 17.18 1.95 -3.22
N MET A 3 17.50 3.22 -2.92
CA MET A 3 16.54 4.33 -3.00
C MET A 3 15.90 4.46 -4.39
N ALA A 4 16.70 4.34 -5.46
CA ALA A 4 16.20 4.34 -6.83
C ALA A 4 15.26 3.15 -7.13
N THR A 5 15.47 2.01 -6.47
CA THR A 5 14.59 0.84 -6.60
C THR A 5 13.26 1.07 -5.88
N LEU A 6 13.27 1.63 -4.67
CA LEU A 6 12.04 2.00 -3.96
C LEU A 6 11.21 2.98 -4.80
N VAL A 7 11.84 4.02 -5.32
CA VAL A 7 11.18 5.00 -6.20
C VAL A 7 10.78 4.38 -7.54
N ARG A 8 11.51 3.43 -8.11
CA ARG A 8 11.07 2.75 -9.36
C ARG A 8 9.75 2.00 -9.18
N TYR A 9 9.54 1.38 -8.02
CA TYR A 9 8.40 0.51 -7.75
C TYR A 9 7.30 1.15 -6.89
N HIS A 10 7.28 2.49 -6.73
CA HIS A 10 6.30 3.18 -5.87
C HIS A 10 4.86 3.28 -6.44
N ARG A 11 4.64 2.95 -7.72
CA ARG A 11 3.31 2.98 -8.37
C ARG A 11 3.25 2.04 -9.57
N LYS A 12 2.04 1.78 -10.09
CA LYS A 12 1.78 0.88 -11.24
C LYS A 12 2.16 -0.59 -10.97
N ALA A 13 2.04 -1.45 -11.98
CA ALA A 13 2.35 -2.86 -11.88
C ALA A 13 3.78 -3.12 -11.37
N ILE A 14 3.92 -4.14 -10.53
CA ILE A 14 5.17 -4.54 -9.90
C ILE A 14 5.68 -5.80 -10.60
N LYS A 15 6.95 -5.83 -10.97
CA LYS A 15 7.63 -7.02 -11.51
C LYS A 15 8.83 -7.33 -10.63
N LEU A 16 8.69 -8.34 -9.76
CA LEU A 16 9.76 -8.71 -8.82
C LEU A 16 10.99 -9.32 -9.52
N ASP A 17 10.83 -9.83 -10.74
CA ASP A 17 11.92 -10.41 -11.54
C ASP A 17 12.93 -9.36 -12.00
N ASP A 18 12.48 -8.11 -12.18
CA ASP A 18 13.31 -6.97 -12.59
C ASP A 18 14.01 -6.29 -11.39
N LEU A 19 13.97 -6.92 -10.20
CA LEU A 19 14.63 -6.35 -9.02
C LEU A 19 16.16 -6.53 -9.11
N PRO A 20 16.93 -5.44 -8.91
CA PRO A 20 18.38 -5.54 -8.87
C PRO A 20 18.83 -6.41 -7.70
N ARG A 21 19.94 -7.14 -7.90
CA ARG A 21 20.56 -7.92 -6.83
C ARG A 21 21.32 -6.99 -5.90
N PHE A 22 21.01 -7.05 -4.61
CA PHE A 22 21.74 -6.36 -3.57
C PHE A 22 22.61 -7.35 -2.80
N THR A 23 23.87 -7.00 -2.59
CA THR A 23 24.79 -7.78 -1.73
C THR A 23 24.57 -7.49 -0.25
N LEU A 24 24.19 -6.24 0.07
CA LEU A 24 24.01 -5.75 1.44
C LEU A 24 22.61 -5.95 2.02
N PHE A 25 21.59 -6.11 1.16
CA PHE A 25 20.18 -6.15 1.57
C PHE A 25 19.48 -7.38 1.03
N ARG A 26 18.73 -8.07 1.89
CA ARG A 26 17.89 -9.20 1.47
C ARG A 26 16.51 -8.70 1.06
N LYS A 27 15.86 -9.38 0.11
CA LYS A 27 14.49 -9.06 -0.35
C LYS A 27 13.51 -8.84 0.80
N LYS A 28 13.53 -9.74 1.80
CA LYS A 28 12.66 -9.65 2.99
C LYS A 28 12.77 -8.33 3.78
N GLN A 29 13.92 -7.64 3.69
CA GLN A 29 14.14 -6.39 4.43
C GLN A 29 13.57 -5.16 3.70
N PHE A 30 13.61 -5.15 2.36
CA PHE A 30 13.22 -3.96 1.59
C PHE A 30 11.90 -4.08 0.85
N LEU A 31 11.38 -5.30 0.61
CA LEU A 31 10.06 -5.48 -0.01
C LEU A 31 8.93 -4.82 0.80
N PRO A 32 8.88 -4.93 2.15
CA PRO A 32 7.91 -4.18 2.97
C PRO A 32 8.03 -2.67 2.80
N LEU A 33 9.24 -2.14 2.56
CA LEU A 33 9.45 -0.71 2.33
C LEU A 33 8.84 -0.24 1.01
N ILE A 34 8.84 -1.11 -0.02
CA ILE A 34 8.14 -0.83 -1.28
C ILE A 34 6.64 -0.76 -1.00
N GLN A 35 6.06 -1.73 -0.29
CA GLN A 35 4.62 -1.75 0.06
C GLN A 35 4.21 -0.47 0.82
N LEU A 36 4.98 -0.07 1.84
CA LEU A 36 4.74 1.16 2.59
C LEU A 36 4.79 2.41 1.70
N LEU A 37 5.81 2.53 0.86
CA LEU A 37 5.96 3.69 -0.02
C LEU A 37 4.80 3.78 -1.01
N ARG A 38 4.36 2.66 -1.56
CA ARG A 38 3.23 2.60 -2.49
C ARG A 38 1.94 3.09 -1.83
N LEU A 39 1.62 2.56 -0.65
CA LEU A 39 0.45 2.97 0.12
C LEU A 39 0.53 4.45 0.52
N GLY A 40 1.68 4.90 0.99
CA GLY A 40 1.89 6.31 1.37
C GLY A 40 1.70 7.28 0.20
N VAL A 41 2.23 6.95 -0.98
CA VAL A 41 2.04 7.77 -2.19
C VAL A 41 0.57 7.75 -2.65
N LEU A 42 -0.07 6.58 -2.66
CA LEU A 42 -1.45 6.42 -3.07
C LEU A 42 -2.41 7.24 -2.21
N LEU A 43 -2.26 7.16 -0.88
CA LEU A 43 -3.10 7.90 0.06
C LEU A 43 -2.97 9.42 -0.07
N ASN A 44 -1.88 9.91 -0.67
CA ASN A 44 -1.61 11.35 -0.87
C ASN A 44 -1.74 11.78 -2.34
N ASN A 45 -2.37 10.97 -3.19
CA ASN A 45 -2.50 11.22 -4.62
C ASN A 45 -3.24 12.53 -4.94
N GLN A 46 -4.16 12.96 -4.06
CA GLN A 46 -4.93 14.21 -4.22
C GLN A 46 -4.19 15.47 -3.75
N ARG A 47 -2.94 15.33 -3.26
CA ARG A 47 -2.07 16.44 -2.82
C ARG A 47 -2.79 17.34 -1.80
N GLN A 48 -2.97 18.63 -2.09
CA GLN A 48 -3.62 19.59 -1.18
C GLN A 48 -5.10 19.29 -0.93
N ALA A 49 -5.76 18.52 -1.80
CA ALA A 49 -7.14 18.09 -1.63
C ALA A 49 -7.26 16.76 -0.86
N THR A 50 -6.14 16.17 -0.43
CA THR A 50 -6.15 14.91 0.32
C THR A 50 -6.88 15.07 1.65
N THR A 51 -7.94 14.30 1.84
CA THR A 51 -8.54 14.10 3.15
C THR A 51 -7.71 13.07 3.90
N THR A 52 -7.02 13.48 4.96
CA THR A 52 -6.28 12.55 5.81
C THR A 52 -7.25 11.85 6.76
N PRO A 53 -7.30 10.50 6.80
CA PRO A 53 -8.15 9.83 7.76
C PRO A 53 -7.65 10.11 9.20
N PRO A 54 -8.55 10.34 10.18
CA PRO A 54 -8.16 10.58 11.57
C PRO A 54 -7.38 9.40 12.18
N THR A 55 -7.74 8.18 11.81
CA THR A 55 -7.06 6.94 12.21
C THR A 55 -6.75 6.12 10.96
N LEU A 56 -5.59 5.46 10.96
CA LEU A 56 -5.23 4.49 9.93
C LEU A 56 -4.45 3.36 10.59
N ARG A 57 -5.04 2.17 10.66
CA ARG A 57 -4.39 1.01 11.28
C ARG A 57 -3.87 0.09 10.20
N LEU A 58 -2.59 -0.27 10.32
CA LEU A 58 -1.95 -1.27 9.47
C LEU A 58 -1.67 -2.52 10.31
N GLN A 59 -2.22 -3.65 9.88
CA GLN A 59 -1.92 -4.97 10.43
C GLN A 59 -1.22 -5.81 9.35
N THR A 60 -0.15 -6.50 9.71
CA THR A 60 0.65 -7.29 8.76
C THR A 60 0.80 -8.72 9.24
N GLU A 61 0.34 -9.66 8.44
CA GLU A 61 0.59 -11.09 8.58
C GLU A 61 1.51 -11.52 7.44
N ALA A 62 2.83 -11.43 7.67
CA ALA A 62 3.85 -11.59 6.64
C ALA A 62 3.65 -10.63 5.45
N HIS A 63 3.19 -11.15 4.30
CA HIS A 63 2.96 -10.38 3.08
C HIS A 63 1.47 -10.06 2.84
N HIS A 64 0.61 -10.43 3.79
CA HIS A 64 -0.81 -10.11 3.79
C HIS A 64 -1.08 -8.93 4.72
N TRP A 65 -1.44 -7.80 4.14
CA TRP A 65 -1.60 -6.55 4.87
C TRP A 65 -3.07 -6.18 4.91
N THR A 66 -3.54 -5.76 6.09
CA THR A 66 -4.87 -5.21 6.27
C THR A 66 -4.74 -3.76 6.66
N LEU A 67 -5.33 -2.87 5.85
CA LEU A 67 -5.49 -1.46 6.15
C LEU A 67 -6.92 -1.21 6.63
N THR A 68 -7.04 -0.77 7.87
CA THR A 68 -8.33 -0.42 8.46
C THR A 68 -8.47 1.10 8.54
N PHE A 69 -9.49 1.61 7.88
CA PHE A 69 -9.89 3.01 7.84
C PHE A 69 -10.95 3.31 8.90
N PRO A 70 -11.19 4.59 9.24
CA PRO A 70 -12.28 4.96 10.14
C PRO A 70 -13.63 4.52 9.56
N HIS A 71 -14.60 4.31 10.44
CA HIS A 71 -15.95 3.93 10.04
C HIS A 71 -16.53 4.90 8.99
N ASN A 72 -17.11 4.36 7.91
CA ASN A 72 -17.82 5.11 6.87
C ASN A 72 -16.96 6.19 6.17
N TRP A 73 -15.64 6.06 6.22
CA TRP A 73 -14.71 7.05 5.64
C TRP A 73 -14.76 7.04 4.11
N PHE A 74 -14.93 5.86 3.49
CA PHE A 74 -14.97 5.75 2.04
C PHE A 74 -16.23 6.34 1.41
N SER A 75 -17.32 6.48 2.17
CA SER A 75 -18.55 7.15 1.70
C SER A 75 -18.32 8.62 1.32
N GLN A 76 -17.33 9.28 1.94
CA GLN A 76 -16.91 10.64 1.59
C GLN A 76 -15.66 10.67 0.70
N ASN A 77 -14.95 9.55 0.58
CA ASN A 77 -13.63 9.45 -0.06
C ASN A 77 -13.59 8.32 -1.11
N ALA A 78 -14.64 8.19 -1.93
CA ALA A 78 -14.80 7.09 -2.89
C ALA A 78 -13.65 6.98 -3.90
N LEU A 79 -13.01 8.10 -4.27
CA LEU A 79 -11.84 8.08 -5.17
C LEU A 79 -10.63 7.35 -4.54
N VAL A 80 -10.46 7.46 -3.23
CA VAL A 80 -9.38 6.76 -2.52
C VAL A 80 -9.68 5.26 -2.46
N LEU A 81 -10.94 4.87 -2.30
CA LEU A 81 -11.33 3.45 -2.39
C LEU A 81 -10.97 2.86 -3.76
N LEU A 82 -11.31 3.56 -4.85
CA LEU A 82 -11.00 3.11 -6.21
C LEU A 82 -9.49 3.00 -6.48
N ASP A 83 -8.70 3.94 -5.94
CA ASP A 83 -7.24 3.86 -5.99
C ASP A 83 -6.72 2.64 -5.21
N LEU A 84 -7.27 2.35 -4.02
CA LEU A 84 -6.90 1.18 -3.20
C LEU A 84 -7.30 -0.15 -3.86
N GLU A 85 -8.49 -0.25 -4.44
CA GLU A 85 -8.95 -1.44 -5.18
C GLU A 85 -8.00 -1.76 -6.34
N LYS A 86 -7.55 -0.72 -7.05
CA LYS A 86 -6.54 -0.86 -8.11
C LYS A 86 -5.19 -1.32 -7.56
N GLU A 87 -4.82 -0.87 -6.37
CA GLU A 87 -3.61 -1.33 -5.69
C GLU A 87 -3.71 -2.79 -5.23
N GLN A 88 -4.88 -3.24 -4.78
CA GLN A 88 -5.13 -4.66 -4.50
C GLN A 88 -4.88 -5.51 -5.75
N GLN A 89 -5.38 -5.10 -6.91
CA GLN A 89 -5.13 -5.78 -8.19
C GLN A 89 -3.63 -5.84 -8.55
N TYR A 90 -2.87 -4.77 -8.26
CA TYR A 90 -1.42 -4.80 -8.47
C TYR A 90 -0.71 -5.78 -7.53
N TRP A 91 -1.19 -5.95 -6.29
CA TRP A 91 -0.63 -6.88 -5.32
C TRP A 91 -0.97 -8.32 -5.64
N GLU A 92 -2.17 -8.61 -6.15
CA GLU A 92 -2.55 -9.96 -6.61
C GLU A 92 -1.64 -10.46 -7.75
N GLY A 93 -1.10 -9.56 -8.57
CA GLY A 93 -0.11 -9.89 -9.59
C GLY A 93 1.29 -10.21 -9.05
N VAL A 94 1.51 -10.06 -7.74
CA VAL A 94 2.79 -10.32 -7.06
C VAL A 94 2.64 -11.54 -6.15
N PRO A 95 3.50 -12.57 -6.30
CA PRO A 95 3.45 -13.75 -5.43
C PRO A 95 3.50 -13.37 -3.95
N GLU A 96 2.63 -14.01 -3.15
CA GLU A 96 2.51 -13.87 -1.70
C GLU A 96 1.96 -12.52 -1.19
N TRP A 97 1.76 -11.52 -2.06
CA TRP A 97 1.25 -10.22 -1.63
C TRP A 97 -0.27 -10.22 -1.64
N MET A 98 -0.86 -9.68 -0.57
CA MET A 98 -2.30 -9.46 -0.47
C MET A 98 -2.55 -8.17 0.30
N LEU A 99 -3.42 -7.32 -0.25
CA LEU A 99 -3.90 -6.14 0.44
C LEU A 99 -5.39 -6.33 0.72
N LYS A 100 -5.79 -6.21 1.98
CA LYS A 100 -7.18 -6.17 2.43
C LYS A 100 -7.51 -4.78 2.93
N ILE A 101 -8.65 -4.26 2.52
CA ILE A 101 -9.19 -2.98 3.00
C ILE A 101 -10.35 -3.29 3.94
N ALA A 102 -10.39 -2.62 5.09
CA ALA A 102 -11.43 -2.72 6.09
C ALA A 102 -11.81 -1.32 6.62
N GLU A 103 -12.99 -1.20 7.20
CA GLU A 103 -13.39 -0.03 8.00
C GLU A 103 -13.58 -0.45 9.46
N GLU A 104 -13.35 0.48 10.39
CA GLU A 104 -13.67 0.30 11.81
C GLU A 104 -15.18 0.08 11.99
N GLU A 105 -15.54 -0.77 12.95
CA GLU A 105 -16.94 -0.92 13.37
C GLU A 105 -17.40 0.36 14.05
N PRO A 106 -18.70 0.73 13.95
CA PRO A 106 -19.22 1.87 14.67
C PRO A 106 -19.06 1.62 16.18
N ASP A 107 -18.49 2.58 16.90
CA ASP A 107 -18.46 2.54 18.37
C ASP A 107 -19.92 2.47 18.85
N ALA A 108 -20.27 1.37 19.52
CA ALA A 108 -21.61 1.06 20.03
C ALA A 108 -22.03 1.97 21.19
#